data_AF-A0A3B0MLJ8-F1
#
_entry.id   AF-A0A3B0MLJ8-F1
#
_cell.length_a   1.000
_cell.length_b   1.000
_cell.length_c   1.000
_cell.angle_alpha   90.00
_cell.angle_beta   90.00
_cell.angle_gamma   90.00
#
_symmetry.space_group_name_H-M   'P 1'
#
loop_
_entity.id
_entity.type
_entity.pdbx_description
1 polymer ?
#
loop_
_entity_poly.entity_id
_entity_poly.type
_entity_poly.pdbx_seq_one_letter_code
_entity_poly.pdbx_strand_id
1 'polypeptide(L)'
;MLKRRLKGFIFSLDTEKVGFDQGSWKRRFDSDSGFTELDDETYRFILRAKIRANHWNGTNEMLSEIYQGVIPDETVKIFFIDNQDMSMDVYLTGGVIPEVTKAVIRQGYLNIKPEGVRLNAYTGSEGDNGIFGFDVNNHYIDGFDVGSWSVKL
;
A
#
# COMPACT_ATOMS: atom_id res chain seq x y z
N MET A 1 -17.62 13.83 0.56
CA MET A 1 -16.31 14.49 0.53
C MET A 1 -15.73 14.45 1.94
N LEU A 2 -14.86 13.50 2.27
CA LEU A 2 -14.35 13.31 3.63
C LEU A 2 -12.97 13.99 3.75
N LYS A 3 -12.90 15.13 4.45
CA LYS A 3 -11.66 15.82 4.82
C LYS A 3 -10.96 15.04 5.94
N ARG A 4 -10.25 13.96 5.62
CA ARG A 4 -9.34 13.33 6.59
C ARG A 4 -7.94 13.93 6.39
N ARG A 5 -7.42 14.63 7.39
CA ARG A 5 -6.09 15.26 7.35
C ARG A 5 -5.03 14.17 7.25
N LEU A 6 -4.47 13.95 6.06
CA LEU A 6 -3.35 13.04 5.85
C LEU A 6 -2.11 13.68 6.51
N LYS A 7 -1.69 13.16 7.66
CA LYS A 7 -0.42 13.50 8.32
C LYS A 7 0.66 12.57 7.75
N GLY A 8 1.92 13.03 7.68
CA GLY A 8 3.05 12.17 7.28
C GLY A 8 3.51 12.29 5.82
N PHE A 9 3.21 13.40 5.13
CA PHE A 9 3.71 13.64 3.76
C PHE A 9 4.51 14.94 3.60
N ILE A 10 4.06 16.03 4.24
CA ILE A 10 4.73 17.33 4.12
C ILE A 10 5.97 17.35 5.00
N PHE A 11 7.07 17.86 4.46
CA PHE A 11 8.32 18.08 5.18
C PHE A 11 8.06 18.78 6.52
N SER A 12 8.50 18.16 7.60
CA SER A 12 8.41 18.71 8.94
C SER A 12 9.63 18.32 9.75
N LEU A 13 10.23 19.31 10.40
CA LEU A 13 11.26 19.07 11.40
C LEU A 13 10.64 18.30 12.58
N ASP A 14 11.47 17.47 13.22
CA ASP A 14 11.11 16.70 14.42
C ASP A 14 9.87 15.82 14.26
N THR A 15 9.55 15.43 13.02
CA THR A 15 8.45 14.51 12.70
C THR A 15 9.01 13.32 11.93
N GLU A 16 8.79 12.12 12.46
CA GLU A 16 9.26 10.88 11.84
C GLU A 16 8.71 10.72 10.41
N LYS A 17 9.55 10.16 9.52
CA LYS A 17 9.22 9.78 8.13
C LYS A 17 8.80 10.95 7.20
N VAL A 18 9.03 12.20 7.60
CA VAL A 18 8.82 13.41 6.76
C VAL A 18 9.97 14.41 6.89
N GLY A 19 11.18 13.91 7.20
CA GLY A 19 12.38 14.74 7.28
C GLY A 19 12.99 15.03 5.90
N PHE A 20 14.29 15.34 5.91
CA PHE A 20 15.07 15.48 4.68
C PHE A 20 14.97 14.21 3.83
N ASP A 21 14.86 14.41 2.51
CA ASP A 21 14.74 13.35 1.50
C ASP A 21 13.54 12.40 1.67
N GLN A 22 12.61 12.73 2.56
CA GLN A 22 11.42 11.92 2.88
C GLN A 22 10.11 12.72 2.74
N GLY A 23 10.11 13.97 3.19
CA GLY A 23 8.94 14.85 3.11
C GLY A 23 8.92 15.70 1.84
N SER A 24 7.74 15.91 1.28
CA SER A 24 7.55 16.88 0.19
C SER A 24 7.39 18.30 0.74
N TRP A 25 8.01 19.27 0.07
CA TRP A 25 7.87 20.68 0.43
C TRP A 25 6.45 21.18 0.14
N LYS A 26 5.82 21.82 1.14
CA LYS A 26 4.48 22.40 0.97
C LYS A 26 4.49 23.59 0.01
N ARG A 27 3.68 23.51 -1.04
CA ARG A 27 3.47 24.59 -2.02
C ARG A 27 2.29 25.49 -1.61
N ARG A 28 2.20 26.66 -2.25
CA ARG A 28 1.15 27.67 -1.99
C ARG A 28 -0.27 27.15 -2.20
N PHE A 29 -0.46 26.17 -3.08
CA PHE A 29 -1.77 25.64 -3.46
C PHE A 29 -2.03 24.22 -2.93
N ASP A 30 -1.10 23.67 -2.15
CA ASP A 30 -1.29 22.34 -1.56
C ASP A 30 -2.36 22.39 -0.47
N SER A 31 -3.29 21.45 -0.53
CA SER A 31 -4.35 21.38 0.46
C SER A 31 -3.80 20.89 1.81
N ASP A 32 -4.26 21.48 2.91
CA ASP A 32 -3.88 21.06 4.28
C ASP A 32 -4.35 19.64 4.64
N SER A 33 -5.16 19.00 3.79
CA SER A 33 -5.86 17.76 4.08
C SER A 33 -5.78 16.68 3.00
N GLY A 34 -5.01 16.86 1.93
CA GLY A 34 -5.02 15.93 0.80
C GLY A 34 -4.05 16.26 -0.33
N PHE A 35 -3.87 15.32 -1.25
CA PHE A 35 -3.11 15.49 -2.48
C PHE A 35 -3.91 16.34 -3.47
N THR A 36 -3.30 17.40 -3.98
CA THR A 36 -3.76 18.12 -5.18
C THR A 36 -2.97 17.72 -6.41
N GLU A 37 -1.77 17.15 -6.23
CA GLU A 37 -0.85 16.73 -7.28
C GLU A 37 -0.13 15.43 -6.87
N LEU A 38 0.27 14.63 -7.85
CA LEU A 38 1.13 13.46 -7.71
C LEU A 38 2.43 13.73 -8.46
N ASP A 39 3.55 13.23 -7.94
CA ASP A 39 4.78 13.23 -8.72
C ASP A 39 4.65 12.28 -9.92
N ASP A 40 5.45 12.52 -10.95
CA ASP A 40 5.41 11.78 -12.22
C ASP A 40 5.59 10.27 -12.05
N GLU A 41 6.39 9.85 -11.06
CA GLU A 41 6.64 8.44 -10.79
C GLU A 41 5.39 7.78 -10.20
N THR A 42 4.84 8.34 -9.12
CA THR A 42 3.60 7.85 -8.50
C THR A 42 2.44 7.88 -9.49
N TYR A 43 2.31 8.93 -10.29
CA TYR A 43 1.26 9.04 -11.31
C TYR A 43 1.37 7.94 -12.37
N ARG A 44 2.57 7.75 -12.95
CA ARG A 44 2.83 6.69 -13.94
C ARG A 44 2.59 5.31 -13.34
N PHE A 45 2.94 5.15 -12.08
CA PHE A 45 2.71 3.93 -11.34
C PHE A 45 1.19 3.61 -11.25
N ILE A 46 0.36 4.55 -10.81
CA ILE A 46 -1.11 4.36 -10.72
C ILE A 46 -1.70 4.02 -12.10
N LEU A 47 -1.24 4.69 -13.16
CA LEU A 47 -1.71 4.38 -14.52
C LEU A 47 -1.39 2.96 -14.94
N ARG A 48 -0.15 2.49 -14.69
CA ARG A 48 0.25 1.10 -14.97
C ARG A 48 -0.58 0.10 -14.17
N ALA A 49 -0.84 0.40 -12.90
CA ALA A 49 -1.71 -0.41 -12.06
C ALA A 49 -3.11 -0.53 -12.64
N LYS A 50 -3.69 0.60 -13.06
CA LYS A 50 -5.04 0.65 -13.61
C LYS A 50 -5.15 -0.11 -14.93
N ILE A 51 -4.17 0.03 -15.82
CA ILE A 51 -4.13 -0.71 -17.08
C ILE A 51 -4.11 -2.21 -16.82
N ARG A 52 -3.25 -2.67 -15.90
CA ARG A 52 -3.15 -4.08 -15.54
C ARG A 52 -4.42 -4.62 -14.91
N ALA A 53 -5.02 -3.88 -13.98
CA ALA A 53 -6.31 -4.21 -13.37
C ALA A 53 -7.41 -4.39 -14.43
N ASN A 54 -7.46 -3.52 -15.44
CA ASN A 54 -8.46 -3.59 -16.50
C ASN A 54 -8.26 -4.78 -17.45
N HIS A 55 -7.04 -5.31 -17.56
CA HIS A 55 -6.74 -6.50 -18.37
C HIS A 55 -6.82 -7.79 -17.55
N TRP A 56 -7.18 -7.71 -16.28
CA TRP A 56 -7.23 -8.87 -15.41
C TRP A 56 -8.28 -9.88 -15.89
N ASN A 57 -7.85 -11.12 -16.06
CA ASN A 57 -8.67 -12.23 -16.53
C ASN A 57 -9.45 -12.96 -15.40
N GLY A 58 -9.34 -12.49 -14.16
CA GLY A 58 -10.01 -13.06 -13.00
C GLY A 58 -9.27 -14.20 -12.30
N THR A 59 -8.07 -14.61 -12.76
CA THR A 59 -7.31 -15.68 -12.09
C THR A 59 -6.43 -15.14 -10.96
N ASN A 60 -6.15 -16.00 -9.99
CA ASN A 60 -5.34 -15.67 -8.81
C ASN A 60 -3.87 -15.43 -9.17
N GLU A 61 -3.36 -16.15 -10.17
CA GLU A 61 -2.00 -16.02 -10.67
C GLU A 61 -1.78 -14.62 -11.26
N MET A 62 -2.69 -14.19 -12.14
CA MET A 62 -2.60 -12.86 -12.73
C MET A 62 -2.83 -11.77 -11.67
N LEU A 63 -3.71 -11.99 -10.69
CA LEU A 63 -3.89 -11.02 -9.61
C LEU A 63 -2.60 -10.79 -8.81
N SER A 64 -1.87 -11.86 -8.53
CA SER A 64 -0.57 -11.81 -7.84
C SER A 64 0.48 -11.05 -8.66
N GLU A 65 0.53 -11.29 -9.97
CA GLU A 65 1.41 -10.56 -10.89
C GLU A 65 1.06 -9.07 -10.98
N ILE A 66 -0.24 -8.75 -11.02
CA ILE A 66 -0.69 -7.35 -11.04
C ILE A 66 -0.27 -6.68 -9.75
N TYR A 67 -0.54 -7.28 -8.59
CA TYR A 67 -0.19 -6.70 -7.31
C TYR A 67 1.32 -6.47 -7.17
N GLN A 68 2.17 -7.44 -7.51
CA GLN A 68 3.63 -7.25 -7.45
C GLN A 68 4.13 -6.24 -8.47
N GLY A 69 3.57 -6.21 -9.69
CA GLY A 69 3.91 -5.22 -10.70
C GLY A 69 3.43 -3.80 -10.39
N VAL A 70 2.68 -3.64 -9.30
CA VAL A 70 2.08 -2.40 -8.81
C VAL A 70 2.90 -1.81 -7.67
N ILE A 71 4.08 -2.30 -7.31
CA ILE A 71 4.92 -1.55 -6.36
C ILE A 71 6.31 -1.43 -6.99
N PRO A 72 6.80 -0.20 -7.27
CA PRO A 72 8.11 -0.03 -7.88
C PRO A 72 9.24 -0.45 -6.95
N ASP A 73 9.00 -0.40 -5.64
CA ASP A 73 9.91 -0.92 -4.62
C ASP A 73 9.80 -2.44 -4.53
N GLU A 74 10.85 -3.13 -4.99
CA GLU A 74 10.93 -4.59 -4.98
C GLU A 74 11.01 -5.18 -3.56
N THR A 75 11.33 -4.38 -2.56
CA THR A 75 11.34 -4.83 -1.15
C THR A 75 9.93 -4.96 -0.59
N VAL A 76 8.97 -4.23 -1.13
CA VAL A 76 7.56 -4.37 -0.75
C VAL A 76 6.96 -5.55 -1.47
N LYS A 77 6.46 -6.51 -0.70
CA LYS A 77 5.76 -7.68 -1.19
C LYS A 77 4.28 -7.55 -0.88
N ILE A 78 3.44 -7.93 -1.83
CA ILE A 78 1.99 -7.91 -1.68
C ILE A 78 1.41 -9.30 -1.96
N PHE A 79 0.51 -9.73 -1.09
CA PHE A 79 -0.20 -10.99 -1.21
C PHE A 79 -1.64 -10.82 -0.72
N PHE A 80 -2.50 -11.79 -1.01
CA PHE A 80 -3.88 -11.78 -0.58
C PHE A 80 -4.30 -13.13 -0.01
N ILE A 81 -5.34 -13.11 0.80
CA ILE A 81 -6.00 -14.29 1.34
C ILE A 81 -7.46 -14.23 0.87
N ASP A 82 -7.91 -15.30 0.21
CA ASP A 82 -9.33 -15.56 -0.02
C ASP A 82 -9.89 -16.29 1.19
N ASN A 83 -10.87 -15.68 1.85
CA ASN A 83 -11.48 -16.23 3.06
C ASN A 83 -12.56 -17.27 2.77
N GLN A 84 -12.83 -17.56 1.48
CA GLN A 84 -13.85 -18.51 1.02
C GLN A 84 -15.29 -18.17 1.45
N ASP A 85 -15.54 -16.94 1.86
CA ASP A 85 -16.84 -16.42 2.29
C ASP A 85 -17.31 -15.22 1.43
N MET A 86 -16.84 -15.18 0.17
CA MET A 86 -16.93 -14.01 -0.71
C MET A 86 -16.26 -12.76 -0.13
N SER A 87 -15.23 -12.92 0.70
CA SER A 87 -14.35 -11.83 1.09
C SER A 87 -12.87 -12.16 0.91
N MET A 88 -12.07 -11.11 0.78
CA MET A 88 -10.62 -11.21 0.69
C MET A 88 -9.93 -10.15 1.54
N ASP A 89 -8.74 -10.48 2.00
CA ASP A 89 -7.82 -9.59 2.69
C ASP A 89 -6.53 -9.45 1.87
N VAL A 90 -5.97 -8.24 1.85
CA VAL A 90 -4.73 -7.96 1.13
C VAL A 90 -3.69 -7.45 2.11
N TYR A 91 -2.47 -7.96 1.97
CA TYR A 91 -1.36 -7.71 2.87
C TYR A 91 -0.17 -7.16 2.10
N LEU A 92 0.49 -6.15 2.67
CA LEU A 92 1.74 -5.57 2.19
C LEU A 92 2.80 -5.75 3.27
N THR A 93 3.99 -6.20 2.91
CA THR A 93 5.02 -6.66 3.84
C THR A 93 6.43 -6.47 3.27
N GLY A 94 7.48 -6.60 4.09
CA GLY A 94 8.84 -6.25 3.71
C GLY A 94 9.01 -4.73 3.77
N GLY A 95 9.21 -4.06 2.64
CA GLY A 95 9.59 -2.65 2.58
C GLY A 95 8.63 -1.62 3.18
N VAL A 96 9.18 -0.41 3.41
CA VAL A 96 8.42 0.75 3.91
C VAL A 96 7.56 1.34 2.80
N ILE A 97 6.25 1.26 2.96
CA ILE A 97 5.30 1.80 1.99
C ILE A 97 5.24 3.34 2.14
N PRO A 98 5.46 4.12 1.07
CA PRO A 98 5.32 5.59 1.11
C PRO A 98 3.89 6.02 1.48
N GLU A 99 3.73 7.12 2.22
CA GLU A 99 2.39 7.60 2.64
C GLU A 99 1.48 7.98 1.46
N VAL A 100 2.06 8.44 0.35
CA VAL A 100 1.30 8.71 -0.88
C VAL A 100 0.66 7.42 -1.41
N THR A 101 1.42 6.33 -1.49
CA THR A 101 0.93 5.02 -1.91
C THR A 101 -0.14 4.50 -0.96
N LYS A 102 0.04 4.65 0.36
CA LYS A 102 -1.00 4.31 1.35
C LYS A 102 -2.27 5.12 1.12
N ALA A 103 -2.17 6.41 0.81
CA ALA A 103 -3.33 7.23 0.50
C ALA A 103 -4.05 6.79 -0.79
N VAL A 104 -3.31 6.43 -1.83
CA VAL A 104 -3.87 5.87 -3.08
C VAL A 104 -4.63 4.56 -2.83
N ILE A 105 -4.05 3.67 -2.00
CA ILE A 105 -4.70 2.42 -1.56
C ILE A 105 -5.98 2.73 -0.78
N ARG A 106 -5.93 3.62 0.21
CA ARG A 106 -7.09 4.04 1.02
C ARG A 106 -8.22 4.64 0.17
N GLN A 107 -7.90 5.31 -0.92
CA GLN A 107 -8.86 5.89 -1.85
C GLN A 107 -9.47 4.85 -2.80
N GLY A 108 -8.96 3.61 -2.79
CA GLY A 108 -9.51 2.49 -3.55
C GLY A 108 -9.06 2.43 -5.01
N TYR A 109 -8.06 3.22 -5.40
CA TYR A 109 -7.54 3.20 -6.78
C TYR A 109 -6.89 1.87 -7.17
N LEU A 110 -6.49 1.07 -6.17
CA LEU A 110 -5.86 -0.24 -6.32
C LEU A 110 -6.77 -1.41 -5.89
N ASN A 111 -8.07 -1.19 -5.68
CA ASN A 111 -9.02 -2.23 -5.29
C ASN A 111 -9.30 -3.21 -6.44
N ILE A 112 -8.38 -4.14 -6.69
CA ILE A 112 -8.50 -5.17 -7.72
C ILE A 112 -9.06 -6.43 -7.07
N LYS A 113 -10.27 -6.80 -7.43
CA LYS A 113 -11.00 -7.92 -6.82
C LYS A 113 -12.06 -8.44 -7.77
N PRO A 114 -12.46 -9.72 -7.68
CA PRO A 114 -13.57 -10.22 -8.48
C PRO A 114 -14.85 -9.41 -8.20
N GLU A 115 -15.77 -9.44 -9.15
CA GLU A 115 -17.10 -8.87 -8.93
C GLU A 115 -17.81 -9.63 -7.80
N GLY A 116 -18.57 -8.91 -6.96
CA GLY A 116 -19.28 -9.50 -5.82
C GLY A 116 -18.42 -9.82 -4.58
N VAL A 117 -17.11 -10.03 -4.72
CA VAL A 117 -16.22 -10.30 -3.57
C VAL A 117 -15.98 -9.02 -2.77
N ARG A 118 -16.03 -9.10 -1.44
CA ARG A 118 -15.77 -7.98 -0.54
C ARG A 118 -14.28 -7.90 -0.19
N LEU A 119 -13.66 -6.76 -0.43
CA LEU A 119 -12.32 -6.49 0.08
C LEU A 119 -12.43 -5.93 1.50
N ASN A 120 -11.88 -6.65 2.48
CA ASN A 120 -11.99 -6.34 3.91
C ASN A 120 -11.08 -5.18 4.31
N ALA A 121 -9.80 -5.30 3.98
CA ALA A 121 -8.77 -4.34 4.31
C ALA A 121 -7.52 -4.54 3.45
N TYR A 122 -6.74 -3.48 3.33
CA TYR A 122 -5.30 -3.58 3.14
C TYR A 122 -4.62 -3.47 4.50
N THR A 123 -3.72 -4.40 4.77
CA THR A 123 -2.92 -4.45 6.00
C THR A 123 -1.46 -4.38 5.64
N GLY A 124 -0.73 -3.43 6.20
CA GLY A 124 0.71 -3.25 5.99
C GLY A 124 1.53 -3.71 7.19
N SER A 125 2.80 -3.99 6.95
CA SER A 125 3.83 -4.03 7.98
C SER A 125 4.13 -2.61 8.50
N GLU A 126 4.29 -2.44 9.82
CA GLU A 126 4.67 -1.15 10.42
C GLU A 126 6.14 -0.77 10.13
N GLY A 127 7.00 -1.78 10.00
CA GLY A 127 8.43 -1.68 9.75
C GLY A 127 8.82 -2.00 8.30
N ASP A 128 10.08 -2.39 8.13
CA ASP A 128 10.71 -2.80 6.87
C ASP A 128 10.91 -4.33 6.76
N ASN A 129 10.32 -5.09 7.68
CA ASN A 129 10.36 -6.55 7.72
C ASN A 129 9.00 -7.19 7.38
N GLY A 130 9.02 -8.52 7.30
CA GLY A 130 7.84 -9.38 7.22
C GLY A 130 6.81 -9.08 8.31
N ILE A 131 5.55 -9.41 8.05
CA ILE A 131 4.50 -9.35 9.06
C ILE A 131 4.81 -10.40 10.14
N PHE A 132 4.70 -10.02 11.41
CA PHE A 132 4.93 -10.94 12.52
C PHE A 132 3.96 -12.13 12.49
N GLY A 133 4.50 -13.34 12.61
CA GLY A 133 3.75 -14.59 12.71
C GLY A 133 4.36 -15.58 13.69
N PHE A 134 3.52 -16.45 14.25
CA PHE A 134 3.96 -17.55 15.12
C PHE A 134 4.24 -18.80 14.28
N ASP A 135 5.39 -19.42 14.51
CA ASP A 135 5.77 -20.73 13.94
C ASP A 135 5.67 -20.80 12.39
N VAL A 136 5.80 -19.65 11.74
CA VAL A 136 5.80 -19.49 10.29
C VAL A 136 6.94 -18.54 9.91
N ASN A 137 7.75 -18.95 8.93
CA ASN A 137 8.78 -18.10 8.35
C ASN A 137 8.77 -18.28 6.82
N ASN A 138 8.53 -17.19 6.10
CA ASN A 138 8.58 -17.15 4.64
C ASN A 138 8.84 -15.72 4.16
N HIS A 139 8.83 -15.50 2.85
CA HIS A 139 9.08 -14.19 2.23
C HIS A 139 8.04 -13.10 2.53
N TYR A 140 6.97 -13.41 3.26
CA TYR A 140 5.95 -12.46 3.71
C TYR A 140 5.86 -12.32 5.23
N ILE A 141 6.24 -13.36 5.97
CA ILE A 141 6.00 -13.51 7.42
C ILE A 141 7.31 -13.82 8.13
N ASP A 142 7.61 -13.03 9.15
CA ASP A 142 8.79 -13.17 9.99
C ASP A 142 8.39 -13.49 11.45
N GLY A 143 9.32 -14.12 12.17
CA GLY A 143 9.11 -14.56 13.55
C GLY A 143 9.49 -13.50 14.59
N PHE A 144 9.72 -13.97 15.82
CA PHE A 144 10.20 -13.14 16.93
C PHE A 144 11.47 -12.36 16.58
N ASP A 145 11.61 -11.18 17.19
CA ASP A 145 12.74 -10.25 17.09
C ASP A 145 13.02 -9.67 15.69
N VAL A 146 12.32 -10.13 14.65
CA VAL A 146 12.48 -9.68 13.26
C VAL A 146 11.16 -9.12 12.71
N GLY A 147 10.06 -9.85 12.91
CA GLY A 147 8.76 -9.51 12.36
C GLY A 147 8.18 -8.21 12.90
N SER A 148 7.46 -7.51 12.03
CA SER A 148 6.82 -6.24 12.31
C SER A 148 5.31 -6.40 12.54
N TRP A 149 4.73 -5.54 13.38
CA TRP A 149 3.29 -5.59 13.64
C TRP A 149 2.47 -5.18 12.41
N SER A 150 1.32 -5.83 12.26
CA SER A 150 0.34 -5.51 11.22
C SER A 150 -0.46 -4.26 11.56
N VAL A 151 -0.51 -3.31 10.63
CA VAL A 151 -1.30 -2.08 10.74
C VAL A 151 -2.26 -1.95 9.56
N LYS A 152 -3.51 -1.60 9.84
CA LYS A 152 -4.48 -1.34 8.77
C LYS A 152 -4.08 -0.07 8.02
N LEU A 153 -3.98 -0.14 6.70
CA LEU A 153 -3.67 1.01 5.85
C LEU A 153 -4.87 1.94 5.78
#